data_AF-A0A7J8QY09-F1
#
_entry.id   AF-A0A7J8QY09-F1
#
_cell.length_a   1.000
_cell.length_b   1.000
_cell.length_c   1.000
_cell.angle_alpha   90.00
_cell.angle_beta   90.00
_cell.angle_gamma   90.00
#
_symmetry.space_group_name_H-M   'P 1'
#
loop_
_entity.id
_entity.type
_entity.pdbx_description
1 polymer ?
#
loop_
_entity_poly.entity_id
_entity_poly.type
_entity_poly.pdbx_seq_one_letter_code
_entity_poly.pdbx_strand_id
1 'polypeptide(L)'
;TDGNLVLADADGRIAWQSNTANKGVVGFQLLPNGNMVLHDSNGKFIWQSFDHPTDTLLVGQSLRAGGATKLMSRASAQNNVDGAYSLVMEPKQLVLQYKGMNSPKPLVYFKSSVWPNTQDGTLQTVTLNVEETNDGFAYDVLLDYTVANSSIGTGNLILTRPKYNSTLSILRLGIDGNLRVFTYYDKVDSQAWEETFTLFSRDSIWGNECELPERCGNFGLCEENQCVACPSPNGLLGWSRNCQQKKVNCRPNDFSYYRLEGVNHFMSQYNEGEGIKESDCGRKCTSDCKCLGYFYHRETSKCWIANELKTLAKTSNSSHVGYIKAPNK
;
A
#
# COMPACT_ATOMS: atom_id res chain seq x y z
N THR A 1 -15.78 -5.20 38.49
CA THR A 1 -14.84 -4.64 37.51
C THR A 1 -15.50 -3.41 36.90
N ASP A 2 -14.76 -2.45 36.35
CA ASP A 2 -15.34 -1.25 35.70
C ASP A 2 -15.66 -1.49 34.21
N GLY A 3 -15.37 -2.68 33.69
CA GLY A 3 -15.63 -3.05 32.30
C GLY A 3 -14.55 -2.59 31.31
N ASN A 4 -13.40 -2.12 31.78
CA ASN A 4 -12.28 -1.72 30.93
C ASN A 4 -11.31 -2.90 30.69
N LEU A 5 -10.87 -3.10 29.45
CA LEU A 5 -9.77 -4.03 29.13
C LEU A 5 -8.47 -3.23 29.10
N VAL A 6 -7.49 -3.62 29.92
CA VAL A 6 -6.25 -2.87 30.15
C VAL A 6 -5.05 -3.78 29.97
N LEU A 7 -4.05 -3.30 29.22
CA LEU A 7 -2.71 -3.84 29.16
C LEU A 7 -1.79 -2.92 29.97
N ALA A 8 -1.11 -3.45 30.96
CA ALA A 8 -0.19 -2.71 31.82
C ALA A 8 1.20 -3.36 31.85
N ASP A 9 2.22 -2.52 31.98
CA ASP A 9 3.61 -2.91 32.23
C ASP A 9 3.76 -3.53 33.63
N ALA A 10 4.89 -4.19 33.89
CA ALA A 10 5.17 -4.81 35.19
C ALA A 10 5.22 -3.81 36.37
N ASP A 11 5.47 -2.53 36.09
CA ASP A 11 5.45 -1.44 37.07
C ASP A 11 4.04 -0.83 37.27
N GLY A 12 3.02 -1.37 36.60
CA GLY A 12 1.64 -0.91 36.67
C GLY A 12 1.30 0.25 35.72
N ARG A 13 2.23 0.74 34.90
CA ARG A 13 1.92 1.76 33.89
C ARG A 13 1.02 1.17 32.81
N ILE A 14 -0.06 1.87 32.48
CA ILE A 14 -0.99 1.45 31.41
C ILE A 14 -0.33 1.68 30.06
N ALA A 15 -0.09 0.60 29.32
CA ALA A 15 0.44 0.64 27.95
C ALA A 15 -0.68 0.81 26.91
N TRP A 16 -1.85 0.21 27.15
CA TRP A 16 -3.02 0.32 26.28
C TRP A 16 -4.32 0.03 27.05
N GLN A 17 -5.44 0.59 26.60
CA GLN A 17 -6.77 0.27 27.14
C GLN A 17 -7.89 0.46 26.10
N SER A 18 -8.99 -0.28 26.26
CA SER A 18 -10.17 -0.20 25.37
C SER A 18 -11.02 1.06 25.57
N ASN A 19 -10.79 1.82 26.65
CA ASN A 19 -11.58 3.00 27.05
C ASN A 19 -13.07 2.67 27.21
N THR A 20 -13.38 1.53 27.84
CA THR A 20 -14.75 1.05 28.08
C THR A 20 -15.17 1.11 29.56
N ALA A 21 -14.38 1.75 30.40
CA ALA A 21 -14.70 1.97 31.81
C ALA A 21 -16.10 2.57 31.97
N ASN A 22 -16.92 1.94 32.82
CA ASN A 22 -18.30 2.28 33.14
C ASN A 22 -19.28 2.32 31.94
N LYS A 23 -18.94 1.68 30.82
CA LYS A 23 -19.83 1.57 29.64
C LYS A 23 -20.74 0.34 29.64
N GLY A 24 -20.89 -0.34 30.78
CA GLY A 24 -21.78 -1.49 30.93
C GLY A 24 -21.25 -2.79 30.32
N VAL A 25 -19.93 -2.93 30.14
CA VAL A 25 -19.31 -4.18 29.69
C VAL A 25 -19.50 -5.25 30.76
N VAL A 26 -20.03 -6.41 30.36
CA VAL A 26 -20.23 -7.57 31.24
C VAL A 26 -19.40 -8.79 30.82
N GLY A 27 -18.87 -8.79 29.60
CA GLY A 27 -18.13 -9.94 29.06
C GLY A 27 -17.09 -9.56 28.01
N PHE A 28 -16.14 -10.48 27.87
CA PHE A 28 -15.09 -10.50 26.85
C PHE A 28 -15.21 -11.81 26.08
N GLN A 29 -15.16 -11.76 24.76
CA GLN A 29 -15.24 -12.96 23.92
C GLN A 29 -14.34 -12.83 22.70
N LEU A 30 -13.65 -13.92 22.34
CA LEU A 30 -13.04 -14.10 21.03
C LEU A 30 -14.01 -14.90 20.16
N LEU A 31 -14.52 -14.29 19.10
CA LEU A 31 -15.44 -14.93 18.16
C LEU A 31 -14.70 -15.86 17.18
N PRO A 32 -15.37 -16.86 16.58
CA PRO A 32 -14.74 -17.79 15.64
C PRO A 32 -14.07 -17.15 14.42
N ASN A 33 -14.51 -15.95 14.01
CA ASN A 33 -13.90 -15.17 12.94
C ASN A 33 -12.68 -14.34 13.38
N GLY A 34 -12.24 -14.48 14.64
CA GLY A 34 -11.12 -13.75 15.21
C GLY A 34 -11.46 -12.37 15.77
N ASN A 35 -12.73 -11.95 15.72
CA ASN A 35 -13.14 -10.68 16.32
C ASN A 35 -13.16 -10.78 17.85
N MET A 36 -12.37 -9.94 18.51
CA MET A 36 -12.30 -9.86 19.96
C MET A 36 -13.25 -8.76 20.42
N VAL A 37 -14.27 -9.09 21.20
CA VAL A 37 -15.36 -8.18 21.55
C VAL A 37 -15.50 -8.00 23.06
N LEU A 38 -15.83 -6.78 23.46
CA LEU A 38 -16.37 -6.45 24.77
C LEU A 38 -17.85 -6.15 24.59
N HIS A 39 -18.73 -6.81 25.34
CA HIS A 39 -20.17 -6.72 25.13
C HIS A 39 -20.95 -6.43 26.43
N ASP A 40 -22.13 -5.84 26.27
CA ASP A 40 -23.08 -5.59 27.36
C ASP A 40 -23.96 -6.82 27.64
N SER A 41 -24.86 -6.67 28.63
CA SER A 41 -25.81 -7.73 29.03
C SER A 41 -26.82 -8.11 27.96
N ASN A 42 -27.02 -7.26 26.95
CA ASN A 42 -27.89 -7.53 25.80
C ASN A 42 -27.11 -8.15 24.63
N GLY A 43 -25.81 -8.40 24.79
CA GLY A 43 -24.94 -8.91 23.74
C GLY A 43 -24.48 -7.85 22.73
N LYS A 44 -24.77 -6.56 22.96
CA LYS A 44 -24.31 -5.49 22.07
C LYS A 44 -22.81 -5.26 22.28
N PHE A 45 -22.07 -5.16 21.18
CA PHE A 45 -20.65 -4.83 21.23
C PHE A 45 -20.45 -3.38 21.66
N ILE A 46 -19.71 -3.19 22.75
CA ILE A 46 -19.26 -1.91 23.28
C ILE A 46 -17.90 -1.55 22.68
N TRP A 47 -17.08 -2.56 22.39
CA TRP A 47 -15.79 -2.45 21.71
C TRP A 47 -15.52 -3.74 20.94
N GLN A 48 -14.83 -3.65 19.80
CA GLN A 48 -14.41 -4.81 19.02
C GLN A 48 -13.07 -4.56 18.33
N SER A 49 -12.23 -5.59 18.22
CA SER A 49 -10.93 -5.48 17.55
C SER A 49 -11.07 -5.20 16.05
N PHE A 50 -12.19 -5.61 15.44
CA PHE A 50 -12.43 -5.38 14.01
C PHE A 50 -12.50 -3.89 13.63
N ASP A 51 -12.82 -3.00 14.57
CA ASP A 51 -12.81 -1.54 14.36
C ASP A 51 -11.40 -0.93 14.52
N HIS A 52 -10.38 -1.75 14.80
CA HIS A 52 -8.99 -1.35 14.98
C HIS A 52 -8.03 -2.25 14.17
N PRO A 53 -8.16 -2.30 12.83
CA PRO A 53 -7.28 -3.10 11.99
C PRO A 53 -5.82 -2.60 12.06
N THR A 54 -4.90 -3.50 11.74
CA THR A 54 -3.45 -3.23 11.68
C THR A 54 -2.95 -3.32 10.23
N ASP A 55 -2.11 -4.31 9.91
CA ASP A 55 -1.65 -4.62 8.56
C ASP A 55 -2.54 -5.63 7.83
N THR A 56 -3.56 -6.14 8.52
CA THR A 56 -4.35 -7.31 8.09
C THR A 56 -5.86 -7.06 8.21
N LEU A 57 -6.62 -7.51 7.22
CA LEU A 57 -8.06 -7.76 7.30
C LEU A 57 -8.34 -9.26 7.40
N LEU A 58 -9.23 -9.64 8.32
CA LEU A 58 -9.78 -10.98 8.42
C LEU A 58 -11.11 -11.10 7.65
N VAL A 59 -11.53 -12.33 7.33
CA VAL A 59 -12.84 -12.58 6.71
C VAL A 59 -13.95 -12.01 7.60
N GLY A 60 -14.84 -11.20 7.00
CA GLY A 60 -15.91 -10.47 7.67
C GLY A 60 -15.50 -9.13 8.28
N GLN A 61 -14.21 -8.77 8.29
CA GLN A 61 -13.73 -7.46 8.73
C GLN A 61 -13.82 -6.45 7.60
N SER A 62 -14.16 -5.20 7.93
CA SER A 62 -14.30 -4.12 6.94
C SER A 62 -13.46 -2.90 7.27
N LEU A 63 -12.99 -2.21 6.23
CA LEU A 63 -12.75 -0.78 6.28
C LEU A 63 -14.09 -0.05 6.11
N ARG A 64 -14.32 1.03 6.86
CA ARG A 64 -15.64 1.70 6.97
C ARG A 64 -15.54 3.21 7.06
N ALA A 65 -16.44 3.90 6.37
CA ALA A 65 -16.60 5.35 6.48
C ALA A 65 -17.07 5.70 7.90
N GLY A 66 -16.47 6.72 8.50
CA GLY A 66 -16.73 7.07 9.91
C GLY A 66 -16.10 6.13 10.94
N GLY A 67 -15.32 5.13 10.52
CA GLY A 67 -14.57 4.22 11.39
C GLY A 67 -13.12 4.05 10.92
N ALA A 68 -12.61 2.81 10.99
CA ALA A 68 -11.31 2.48 10.45
C ALA A 68 -11.33 2.46 8.91
N THR A 69 -10.55 3.34 8.29
CA THR A 69 -10.52 3.51 6.82
C THR A 69 -9.25 3.00 6.17
N LYS A 70 -8.30 2.44 6.92
CA LYS A 70 -7.02 2.02 6.37
C LYS A 70 -6.37 0.85 7.09
N LEU A 71 -5.49 0.16 6.38
CA LEU A 71 -4.45 -0.71 6.93
C LEU A 71 -3.11 0.00 6.88
N MET A 72 -2.26 -0.29 7.86
CA MET A 72 -0.88 0.20 7.92
C MET A 72 0.06 -1.00 7.87
N SER A 73 1.03 -1.01 6.95
CA SER A 73 2.06 -2.05 6.97
C SER A 73 2.85 -1.98 8.28
N ARG A 74 3.55 -3.05 8.63
CA ARG A 74 4.55 -2.98 9.70
C ARG A 74 5.81 -2.26 9.22
N ALA A 75 6.58 -1.72 10.16
CA ALA A 75 7.87 -1.09 9.87
C ALA A 75 8.95 -2.11 9.51
N SER A 76 8.90 -3.32 10.09
CA SER A 76 9.77 -4.45 9.73
C SER A 76 9.18 -5.77 10.22
N ALA A 77 9.82 -6.89 9.89
CA ALA A 77 9.42 -8.20 10.40
C ALA A 77 9.54 -8.32 11.93
N GLN A 78 10.46 -7.56 12.55
CA GLN A 78 10.72 -7.57 14.00
C GLN A 78 9.99 -6.45 14.76
N ASN A 79 9.52 -5.42 14.05
CA ASN A 79 8.91 -4.25 14.67
C ASN A 79 7.50 -4.01 14.11
N ASN A 80 6.50 -4.22 14.96
CA ASN A 80 5.07 -4.13 14.62
C ASN A 80 4.51 -2.70 14.69
N VAL A 81 5.35 -1.65 14.80
CA VAL A 81 4.88 -0.27 14.63
C VAL A 81 4.51 0.02 13.17
N ASP A 82 3.65 1.01 12.96
CA ASP A 82 3.24 1.49 11.63
C ASP A 82 4.45 1.81 10.74
N GLY A 83 4.47 1.20 9.56
CA GLY A 83 5.45 1.40 8.50
C GLY A 83 5.04 2.47 7.50
N ALA A 84 5.72 2.46 6.35
CA ALA A 84 5.57 3.49 5.32
C ALA A 84 4.38 3.26 4.37
N TYR A 85 3.82 2.05 4.31
CA TYR A 85 2.78 1.70 3.34
C TYR A 85 1.41 1.64 4.00
N SER A 86 0.39 2.04 3.26
CA SER A 86 -1.00 1.94 3.70
C SER A 86 -1.96 1.62 2.57
N LEU A 87 -2.94 0.75 2.86
CA LEU A 87 -4.14 0.55 2.05
C LEU A 87 -5.20 1.47 2.60
N VAL A 88 -5.74 2.38 1.78
CA VAL A 88 -6.63 3.45 2.24
C VAL A 88 -7.92 3.43 1.44
N MET A 89 -9.05 3.35 2.15
CA MET A 89 -10.39 3.58 1.61
C MET A 89 -10.65 5.09 1.62
N GLU A 90 -10.37 5.74 0.49
CA GLU A 90 -10.76 7.11 0.23
C GLU A 90 -12.26 7.17 -0.12
N PRO A 91 -12.91 8.35 -0.02
CA PRO A 91 -14.35 8.46 -0.30
C PRO A 91 -14.79 7.89 -1.65
N LYS A 92 -13.94 7.96 -2.68
CA LYS A 92 -14.28 7.50 -4.03
C LYS A 92 -13.54 6.25 -4.48
N GLN A 93 -12.53 5.79 -3.75
CA GLN A 93 -11.65 4.72 -4.25
C GLN A 93 -10.85 4.05 -3.14
N LEU A 94 -10.43 2.81 -3.40
CA LEU A 94 -9.42 2.10 -2.61
C LEU A 94 -8.03 2.27 -3.26
N VAL A 95 -7.04 2.74 -2.49
CA VAL A 95 -5.70 3.04 -3.01
C VAL A 95 -4.60 2.50 -2.10
N LEU A 96 -3.42 2.24 -2.69
CA LEU A 96 -2.19 2.06 -1.91
C LEU A 96 -1.37 3.34 -1.90
N GLN A 97 -0.91 3.73 -0.71
CA GLN A 97 -0.13 4.93 -0.48
C GLN A 97 1.20 4.61 0.19
N TYR A 98 2.24 5.34 -0.22
CA TYR A 98 3.58 5.33 0.37
C TYR A 98 3.85 6.67 1.04
N LYS A 99 4.15 6.65 2.33
CA LYS A 99 4.58 7.81 3.10
C LYS A 99 6.11 7.85 3.17
N GLY A 100 6.69 8.56 2.21
CA GLY A 100 8.12 8.84 2.20
C GLY A 100 8.57 9.73 3.36
N MET A 101 9.80 9.54 3.84
CA MET A 101 10.36 10.35 4.93
C MET A 101 10.46 11.84 4.57
N ASN A 102 10.68 12.14 3.29
CA ASN A 102 10.86 13.51 2.78
C ASN A 102 9.63 14.05 2.06
N SER A 103 8.51 13.33 2.10
CA SER A 103 7.26 13.75 1.47
C SER A 103 6.26 14.26 2.52
N PRO A 104 5.72 15.48 2.37
CA PRO A 104 4.72 16.01 3.29
C PRO A 104 3.37 15.29 3.19
N LYS A 105 3.09 14.64 2.04
CA LYS A 105 1.87 13.89 1.79
C LYS A 105 2.20 12.47 1.33
N PRO A 106 1.41 11.46 1.73
CA PRO A 106 1.51 10.13 1.13
C PRO A 106 1.32 10.19 -0.38
N LEU A 107 2.11 9.40 -1.11
CA LEU A 107 2.04 9.28 -2.56
C LEU A 107 1.28 8.03 -2.92
N VAL A 108 0.31 8.14 -3.83
CA VAL A 108 -0.39 6.96 -4.36
C VAL A 108 0.58 6.21 -5.27
N TYR A 109 0.82 4.93 -4.99
CA TYR A 109 1.60 4.04 -5.86
C TYR A 109 0.75 2.91 -6.44
N PHE A 110 -0.54 2.88 -6.12
CA PHE A 110 -1.50 2.02 -6.79
C PHE A 110 -2.91 2.57 -6.69
N LYS A 111 -3.60 2.60 -7.83
CA LYS A 111 -5.05 2.71 -7.92
C LYS A 111 -5.48 2.07 -9.23
N SER A 112 -6.67 1.46 -9.26
CA SER A 112 -7.18 0.79 -10.45
C SER A 112 -8.67 1.08 -10.63
N SER A 113 -9.14 1.05 -11.88
CA SER A 113 -10.57 1.14 -12.19
C SER A 113 -11.34 -0.13 -11.84
N VAL A 114 -10.65 -1.28 -11.75
CA VAL A 114 -11.26 -2.56 -11.34
C VAL A 114 -11.22 -2.77 -9.82
N TRP A 115 -10.48 -1.92 -9.11
CA TRP A 115 -10.58 -1.83 -7.65
C TRP A 115 -11.82 -1.03 -7.27
N PRO A 116 -12.36 -1.18 -6.04
CA PRO A 116 -13.49 -0.38 -5.58
C PRO A 116 -13.25 1.10 -5.88
N ASN A 117 -13.95 1.60 -6.89
CA ASN A 117 -13.81 2.95 -7.45
C ASN A 117 -15.21 3.38 -7.89
N THR A 118 -15.64 4.52 -7.37
CA THR A 118 -16.97 5.05 -7.58
C THR A 118 -16.84 6.28 -8.45
N GLN A 119 -17.38 6.21 -9.69
CA GLN A 119 -17.51 7.40 -10.54
C GLN A 119 -18.35 8.45 -9.80
N ASP A 120 -19.52 8.01 -9.32
CA ASP A 120 -20.44 8.74 -8.46
C ASP A 120 -20.70 7.98 -7.16
N GLY A 121 -20.96 8.74 -6.10
CA GLY A 121 -21.23 8.22 -4.77
C GLY A 121 -20.03 8.23 -3.83
N THR A 122 -20.14 7.49 -2.74
CA THR A 122 -19.12 7.43 -1.70
C THR A 122 -19.02 6.03 -1.13
N LEU A 123 -17.83 5.43 -1.17
CA LEU A 123 -17.51 4.15 -0.53
C LEU A 123 -17.87 4.22 0.96
N GLN A 124 -18.71 3.30 1.40
CA GLN A 124 -19.12 3.19 2.80
C GLN A 124 -18.37 2.06 3.49
N THR A 125 -18.25 0.91 2.84
CA THR A 125 -17.53 -0.23 3.40
C THR A 125 -16.74 -0.95 2.32
N VAL A 126 -15.60 -1.51 2.70
CA VAL A 126 -14.85 -2.53 1.93
C VAL A 126 -14.56 -3.69 2.89
N THR A 127 -15.11 -4.85 2.63
CA THR A 127 -15.08 -6.03 3.50
C THR A 127 -14.34 -7.17 2.80
N LEU A 128 -13.39 -7.81 3.50
CA LEU A 128 -12.85 -9.08 3.02
C LEU A 128 -13.90 -10.16 3.26
N ASN A 129 -14.36 -10.82 2.19
CA ASN A 129 -15.35 -11.87 2.28
C ASN A 129 -14.91 -13.11 1.50
N VAL A 130 -15.53 -14.24 1.81
CA VAL A 130 -15.27 -15.51 1.15
C VAL A 130 -16.61 -16.17 0.86
N GLU A 131 -16.81 -16.54 -0.41
CA GLU A 131 -18.03 -17.15 -0.88
C GLU A 131 -17.71 -18.44 -1.63
N GLU A 132 -18.51 -19.50 -1.42
CA GLU A 132 -18.39 -20.71 -2.23
C GLU A 132 -18.95 -20.43 -3.63
N THR A 133 -18.25 -20.90 -4.68
CA THR A 133 -18.73 -20.73 -6.05
C THR A 133 -19.99 -21.57 -6.28
N ASN A 134 -20.84 -21.15 -7.23
CA ASN A 134 -22.08 -21.86 -7.56
C ASN A 134 -21.87 -23.35 -7.91
N ASP A 135 -20.69 -23.70 -8.42
CA ASP A 135 -20.35 -25.07 -8.79
C ASP A 135 -19.89 -25.94 -7.60
N GLY A 136 -19.68 -25.34 -6.42
CA GLY A 136 -19.37 -26.05 -5.16
C GLY A 136 -17.96 -26.66 -5.07
N PHE A 137 -17.05 -26.31 -5.98
CA PHE A 137 -15.68 -26.85 -5.99
C PHE A 137 -14.58 -25.81 -5.72
N ALA A 138 -14.95 -24.54 -5.56
CA ALA A 138 -14.01 -23.45 -5.34
C ALA A 138 -14.62 -22.38 -4.42
N TYR A 139 -13.75 -21.50 -3.93
CA TYR A 139 -14.13 -20.39 -3.08
C TYR A 139 -13.58 -19.10 -3.69
N ASP A 140 -14.42 -18.08 -3.81
CA ASP A 140 -14.00 -16.74 -4.16
C ASP A 140 -13.57 -16.01 -2.89
N VAL A 141 -12.29 -15.62 -2.84
CA VAL A 141 -11.81 -14.65 -1.85
C VAL A 141 -11.89 -13.27 -2.48
N LEU A 142 -12.74 -12.41 -1.92
CA LEU A 142 -13.14 -11.18 -2.58
C LEU A 142 -13.21 -9.98 -1.61
N LEU A 143 -13.19 -8.79 -2.20
CA LEU A 143 -13.51 -7.53 -1.51
C LEU A 143 -14.92 -7.10 -1.90
N ASP A 144 -15.87 -7.24 -0.98
CA ASP A 144 -17.20 -6.68 -1.10
C ASP A 144 -17.17 -5.20 -0.72
N TYR A 145 -17.88 -4.37 -1.47
CA TYR A 145 -17.99 -2.96 -1.15
C TYR A 145 -19.39 -2.40 -1.34
N THR A 146 -19.70 -1.39 -0.54
CA THR A 146 -20.97 -0.67 -0.59
C THR A 146 -20.74 0.80 -0.91
N VAL A 147 -21.66 1.39 -1.65
CA VAL A 147 -21.56 2.76 -2.16
C VAL A 147 -22.84 3.50 -1.83
N ALA A 148 -22.73 4.57 -1.05
CA ALA A 148 -23.83 5.50 -0.83
C ALA A 148 -23.94 6.49 -1.99
N ASN A 149 -25.15 7.02 -2.22
CA ASN A 149 -25.42 8.04 -3.24
C ASN A 149 -25.02 7.61 -4.66
N SER A 150 -25.18 6.32 -4.97
CA SER A 150 -24.87 5.72 -6.27
C SER A 150 -25.99 4.78 -6.70
N SER A 151 -26.17 4.62 -8.01
CA SER A 151 -27.09 3.66 -8.61
C SER A 151 -26.60 2.21 -8.48
N ILE A 152 -25.29 1.98 -8.28
CA ILE A 152 -24.70 0.65 -8.14
C ILE A 152 -25.05 0.04 -6.78
N GLY A 153 -25.01 0.85 -5.71
CA GLY A 153 -25.29 0.44 -4.33
C GLY A 153 -24.24 -0.50 -3.70
N THR A 154 -23.86 -1.57 -4.40
CA THR A 154 -22.91 -2.60 -3.94
C THR A 154 -22.11 -3.18 -5.10
N GLY A 155 -20.90 -3.67 -4.84
CA GLY A 155 -20.12 -4.43 -5.83
C GLY A 155 -19.09 -5.33 -5.15
N ASN A 156 -18.39 -6.13 -5.93
CA ASN A 156 -17.33 -7.00 -5.44
C ASN A 156 -16.12 -7.05 -6.37
N LEU A 157 -14.97 -7.42 -5.83
CA LEU A 157 -13.74 -7.70 -6.55
C LEU A 157 -13.17 -9.04 -6.08
N ILE A 158 -13.15 -10.03 -6.98
CA ILE A 158 -12.50 -11.32 -6.71
C ILE A 158 -10.99 -11.14 -6.79
N LEU A 159 -10.29 -11.49 -5.70
CA LEU A 159 -8.83 -11.45 -5.61
C LEU A 159 -8.21 -12.78 -6.04
N THR A 160 -8.82 -13.90 -5.66
CA THR A 160 -8.36 -15.25 -6.01
C THR A 160 -9.49 -16.26 -5.85
N ARG A 161 -9.34 -17.43 -6.50
CA ARG A 161 -10.31 -18.52 -6.50
C ARG A 161 -9.64 -19.87 -6.20
N PRO A 162 -9.26 -20.16 -4.94
CA PRO A 162 -8.71 -21.46 -4.58
C PRO A 162 -9.75 -22.58 -4.73
N LYS A 163 -9.28 -23.80 -5.01
CA LYS A 163 -10.13 -24.99 -5.21
C LYS A 163 -10.41 -25.77 -3.92
N TYR A 164 -10.36 -25.08 -2.79
CA TYR A 164 -10.53 -25.64 -1.46
C TYR A 164 -11.13 -24.57 -0.53
N ASN A 165 -11.62 -25.01 0.63
CA ASN A 165 -12.26 -24.13 1.61
C ASN A 165 -11.31 -22.99 2.00
N SER A 166 -11.69 -21.77 1.61
CA SER A 166 -10.89 -20.57 1.82
C SER A 166 -11.44 -19.68 2.94
N THR A 167 -12.32 -20.19 3.80
CA THR A 167 -12.91 -19.38 4.90
C THR A 167 -11.87 -18.90 5.92
N LEU A 168 -10.69 -19.54 5.95
CA LEU A 168 -9.52 -19.12 6.72
C LEU A 168 -8.53 -18.36 5.84
N SER A 169 -8.98 -17.23 5.27
CA SER A 169 -8.15 -16.30 4.50
C SER A 169 -7.89 -15.01 5.26
N ILE A 170 -6.72 -14.40 5.01
CA ILE A 170 -6.39 -13.06 5.49
C ILE A 170 -5.85 -12.23 4.33
N LEU A 171 -6.23 -10.95 4.28
CA LEU A 171 -5.64 -9.97 3.38
C LEU A 171 -4.64 -9.14 4.16
N ARG A 172 -3.36 -9.14 3.76
CA ARG A 172 -2.29 -8.45 4.48
C ARG A 172 -1.51 -7.50 3.57
N LEU A 173 -1.28 -6.29 4.07
CA LEU A 173 -0.33 -5.35 3.50
C LEU A 173 1.06 -5.62 4.05
N GLY A 174 1.96 -6.10 3.18
CA GLY A 174 3.33 -6.43 3.53
C GLY A 174 4.19 -5.21 3.85
N ILE A 175 5.30 -5.46 4.56
CA ILE A 175 6.34 -4.44 4.85
C ILE A 175 7.03 -3.91 3.58
N ASP A 176 6.88 -4.62 2.47
CA ASP A 176 7.36 -4.28 1.14
C ASP A 176 6.35 -3.44 0.34
N GLY A 177 5.19 -3.14 0.92
CA GLY A 177 4.10 -2.42 0.26
C GLY A 177 3.27 -3.28 -0.69
N ASN A 178 3.45 -4.59 -0.72
CA ASN A 178 2.67 -5.46 -1.59
C ASN A 178 1.47 -6.04 -0.80
N LEU A 179 0.32 -6.13 -1.47
CA LEU A 179 -0.92 -6.63 -0.87
C LEU A 179 -1.10 -8.11 -1.24
N ARG A 180 -1.34 -8.96 -0.24
CA ARG A 180 -1.39 -10.41 -0.41
C ARG A 180 -2.58 -11.03 0.29
N VAL A 181 -3.15 -12.09 -0.29
CA VAL A 181 -4.03 -13.00 0.44
C VAL A 181 -3.23 -14.23 0.83
N PHE A 182 -3.30 -14.58 2.12
CA PHE A 182 -2.87 -15.88 2.61
C PHE A 182 -4.10 -16.71 2.96
N THR A 183 -4.16 -17.94 2.47
CA THR A 183 -5.27 -18.87 2.72
C THR A 183 -4.73 -20.11 3.42
N TYR A 184 -5.39 -20.52 4.50
CA TYR A 184 -5.00 -21.70 5.26
C TYR A 184 -5.66 -22.96 4.70
N TYR A 185 -4.84 -23.92 4.28
CA TYR A 185 -5.28 -25.24 3.83
C TYR A 185 -5.19 -26.26 4.97
N ASP A 186 -6.34 -26.64 5.52
CA ASP A 186 -6.45 -27.48 6.72
C ASP A 186 -6.16 -28.98 6.50
N LYS A 187 -5.86 -29.40 5.26
CA LYS A 187 -5.62 -30.81 4.90
C LYS A 187 -4.13 -31.17 4.84
N VAL A 188 -3.24 -30.29 5.25
CA VAL A 188 -1.80 -30.54 5.28
C VAL A 188 -1.21 -30.26 6.66
N ASP A 189 -0.22 -31.06 7.04
CA ASP A 189 0.44 -30.97 8.37
C ASP A 189 1.61 -29.97 8.40
N SER A 190 2.01 -29.42 7.25
CA SER A 190 3.06 -28.40 7.15
C SER A 190 2.80 -27.49 5.95
N GLN A 191 3.33 -26.26 5.98
CA GLN A 191 3.15 -25.27 4.91
C GLN A 191 1.68 -24.99 4.56
N ALA A 192 0.80 -25.05 5.57
CA ALA A 192 -0.64 -24.89 5.40
C ALA A 192 -1.07 -23.48 4.94
N TRP A 193 -0.27 -22.45 5.21
CA TRP A 193 -0.53 -21.11 4.69
C TRP A 193 0.02 -20.96 3.27
N GLU A 194 -0.88 -20.76 2.32
CA GLU A 194 -0.56 -20.51 0.92
C GLU A 194 -0.76 -19.02 0.58
N GLU A 195 0.18 -18.42 -0.16
CA GLU A 195 0.02 -17.10 -0.76
C GLU A 195 -0.82 -17.22 -2.04
N THR A 196 -2.14 -17.15 -1.92
CA THR A 196 -3.09 -17.40 -3.02
C THR A 196 -3.33 -16.18 -3.91
N PHE A 197 -2.87 -15.00 -3.50
CA PHE A 197 -2.93 -13.76 -4.28
C PHE A 197 -1.79 -12.83 -3.88
N THR A 198 -1.18 -12.20 -4.88
CA THR A 198 -0.19 -11.12 -4.72
C THR A 198 -0.42 -10.06 -5.78
N LEU A 199 -0.65 -8.81 -5.33
CA LEU A 199 -1.00 -7.71 -6.21
C LEU A 199 0.09 -7.38 -7.23
N PHE A 200 1.31 -7.21 -6.75
CA PHE A 200 2.48 -6.96 -7.59
C PHE A 200 3.29 -8.24 -7.69
N SER A 201 3.13 -8.96 -8.79
CA SER A 201 3.88 -10.17 -9.05
C SER A 201 4.15 -10.28 -10.55
N ARG A 202 5.04 -11.20 -10.92
CA ARG A 202 5.33 -11.46 -12.34
C ARG A 202 4.10 -11.87 -13.13
N ASP A 203 3.21 -12.63 -12.50
CA ASP A 203 2.06 -13.26 -13.14
C ASP A 203 0.73 -12.53 -12.84
N SER A 204 0.81 -11.40 -12.11
CA SER A 204 -0.36 -10.58 -11.81
C SER A 204 -0.82 -9.80 -13.03
N ILE A 205 -2.13 -9.77 -13.23
CA ILE A 205 -2.79 -8.95 -14.27
C ILE A 205 -2.96 -7.48 -13.85
N TRP A 206 -2.72 -7.16 -12.57
CA TRP A 206 -3.04 -5.85 -11.99
C TRP A 206 -1.85 -4.92 -11.87
N GLY A 207 -0.66 -5.47 -11.66
CA GLY A 207 0.55 -4.69 -11.46
C GLY A 207 1.78 -5.59 -11.43
N ASN A 208 2.92 -5.02 -11.78
CA ASN A 208 4.20 -5.73 -11.79
C ASN A 208 5.08 -5.26 -10.62
N GLU A 209 6.07 -6.04 -10.24
CA GLU A 209 6.93 -5.76 -9.09
C GLU A 209 7.73 -4.46 -9.23
N CYS A 210 7.96 -3.95 -10.45
CA CYS A 210 8.67 -2.68 -10.66
C CYS A 210 7.84 -1.45 -10.27
N GLU A 211 6.54 -1.60 -10.04
CA GLU A 211 5.64 -0.53 -9.58
C GLU A 211 5.74 -0.32 -8.07
N LEU A 212 6.27 -1.30 -7.32
CA LEU A 212 6.52 -1.16 -5.89
C LEU A 212 7.61 -0.10 -5.65
N PRO A 213 7.40 0.85 -4.72
CA PRO A 213 8.39 1.89 -4.45
C PRO A 213 9.78 1.32 -4.17
N GLU A 214 9.92 0.29 -3.33
CA GLU A 214 11.23 -0.17 -2.86
C GLU A 214 11.71 -1.50 -3.46
N ARG A 215 11.12 -1.97 -4.56
CA ARG A 215 11.53 -3.24 -5.21
C ARG A 215 13.03 -3.33 -5.47
N CYS A 216 13.62 -2.27 -6.01
CA CYS A 216 15.06 -2.19 -6.30
C CYS A 216 15.82 -1.28 -5.32
N GLY A 217 15.28 -1.13 -4.10
CA GLY A 217 15.85 -0.34 -3.03
C GLY A 217 15.61 1.17 -3.21
N ASN A 218 16.56 1.97 -2.72
CA ASN A 218 16.41 3.42 -2.67
C ASN A 218 16.71 4.13 -3.99
N PHE A 219 17.40 3.48 -4.94
CA PHE A 219 17.64 4.01 -6.27
C PHE A 219 18.09 2.91 -7.24
N GLY A 220 17.17 2.27 -7.96
CA GLY A 220 17.49 1.18 -8.88
C GLY A 220 16.56 1.13 -10.08
N LEU A 221 17.08 0.71 -11.23
CA LEU A 221 16.30 0.48 -12.44
C LEU A 221 15.72 -0.94 -12.41
N CYS A 222 14.42 -1.05 -12.62
CA CYS A 222 13.67 -2.29 -12.67
C CYS A 222 13.12 -2.53 -14.08
N GLU A 223 13.29 -3.74 -14.59
CA GLU A 223 12.79 -4.18 -15.88
C GLU A 223 12.32 -5.64 -15.71
N GLU A 224 11.13 -5.96 -16.23
CA GLU A 224 10.57 -7.32 -16.16
C GLU A 224 10.59 -7.95 -14.75
N ASN A 225 10.27 -7.17 -13.72
CA ASN A 225 10.27 -7.57 -12.30
C ASN A 225 11.67 -7.82 -11.69
N GLN A 226 12.73 -7.48 -12.44
CA GLN A 226 14.11 -7.67 -12.02
C GLN A 226 14.83 -6.33 -11.87
N CYS A 227 15.70 -6.25 -10.87
CA CYS A 227 16.57 -5.10 -10.68
C CYS A 227 17.80 -5.22 -11.55
N VAL A 228 17.82 -4.46 -12.64
CA VAL A 228 18.80 -4.63 -13.73
C VAL A 228 19.99 -3.69 -13.64
N ALA A 229 19.83 -2.50 -13.03
CA ALA A 229 20.93 -1.54 -12.93
C ALA A 229 20.86 -0.57 -11.75
N CYS A 230 22.01 -0.05 -11.34
CA CYS A 230 22.12 1.24 -10.63
C CYS A 230 22.36 2.35 -11.68
N PRO A 231 21.47 3.35 -11.82
CA PRO A 231 21.73 4.46 -12.73
C PRO A 231 22.85 5.37 -12.22
N SER A 232 23.71 5.85 -13.13
CA SER A 232 24.79 6.79 -12.82
C SER A 232 25.02 7.80 -13.96
N PRO A 233 25.76 8.91 -13.70
CA PRO A 233 26.15 9.85 -14.76
C PRO A 233 26.98 9.22 -15.88
N ASN A 234 27.70 8.13 -15.58
CA ASN A 234 28.54 7.40 -16.54
C ASN A 234 27.78 6.25 -17.22
N GLY A 235 26.45 6.19 -17.07
CA GLY A 235 25.60 5.12 -17.60
C GLY A 235 25.07 4.19 -16.52
N LEU A 236 24.56 3.03 -16.96
CA LEU A 236 23.95 2.02 -16.10
C LEU A 236 25.02 1.06 -15.57
N LEU A 237 25.17 0.99 -14.26
CA LEU A 237 26.06 0.04 -13.58
C LEU A 237 25.25 -1.19 -13.16
N GLY A 238 25.92 -2.33 -12.94
CA GLY A 238 25.25 -3.53 -12.42
C GLY A 238 24.53 -3.25 -11.09
N TRP A 239 23.31 -3.79 -10.94
CA TRP A 239 22.53 -3.59 -9.73
C TRP A 239 23.19 -4.22 -8.50
N SER A 240 23.03 -3.58 -7.35
CA SER A 240 23.36 -4.12 -6.04
C SER A 240 22.39 -3.58 -4.98
N ARG A 241 22.30 -4.23 -3.82
CA ARG A 241 21.53 -3.71 -2.67
C ARG A 241 21.99 -2.33 -2.19
N ASN A 242 23.21 -1.94 -2.56
CA ASN A 242 23.80 -0.65 -2.22
C ASN A 242 23.58 0.41 -3.32
N CYS A 243 22.75 0.15 -4.34
CA CYS A 243 22.39 1.19 -5.30
C CYS A 243 21.75 2.37 -4.57
N GLN A 244 22.46 3.50 -4.57
CA GLN A 244 22.04 4.72 -3.93
C GLN A 244 22.51 5.90 -4.78
N GLN A 245 21.72 6.97 -4.77
CA GLN A 245 22.15 8.22 -5.35
C GLN A 245 23.31 8.78 -4.51
N LYS A 246 24.34 9.31 -5.19
CA LYS A 246 25.40 10.05 -4.49
C LYS A 246 24.82 11.29 -3.84
N LYS A 247 25.28 11.60 -2.62
CA LYS A 247 24.88 12.82 -1.91
C LYS A 247 25.29 14.05 -2.72
N VAL A 248 24.36 14.99 -2.87
CA VAL A 248 24.54 16.22 -3.65
C VAL A 248 24.35 17.42 -2.73
N ASN A 249 25.21 18.43 -2.87
CA ASN A 249 25.01 19.73 -2.22
C ASN A 249 23.91 20.51 -2.94
N CYS A 250 23.13 21.29 -2.20
CA CYS A 250 22.01 22.05 -2.78
C CYS A 250 22.45 23.23 -3.67
N ARG A 251 23.74 23.61 -3.70
CA ARG A 251 24.18 24.74 -4.51
C ARG A 251 24.06 24.39 -6.00
N PRO A 252 23.40 25.20 -6.84
CA PRO A 252 23.19 24.88 -8.26
C PRO A 252 24.46 24.55 -9.05
N ASN A 253 25.61 25.10 -8.67
CA ASN A 253 26.89 24.85 -9.34
C ASN A 253 27.58 23.55 -8.89
N ASP A 254 27.12 22.93 -7.81
CA ASP A 254 27.73 21.72 -7.24
C ASP A 254 27.16 20.44 -7.89
N PHE A 255 26.15 20.54 -8.75
CA PHE A 255 25.52 19.40 -9.41
C PHE A 255 25.15 19.63 -10.86
N SER A 256 24.94 18.54 -11.57
CA SER A 256 24.34 18.49 -12.90
C SER A 256 23.23 17.44 -12.92
N TYR A 257 22.39 17.51 -13.94
CA TYR A 257 21.38 16.48 -14.18
C TYR A 257 21.92 15.52 -15.24
N TYR A 258 21.92 14.23 -14.94
CA TYR A 258 22.03 13.20 -15.98
C TYR A 258 20.65 12.68 -16.34
N ARG A 259 20.46 12.36 -17.61
CA ARG A 259 19.17 12.01 -18.19
C ARG A 259 19.06 10.49 -18.35
N LEU A 260 17.91 9.96 -17.94
CA LEU A 260 17.47 8.60 -18.18
C LEU A 260 16.26 8.66 -19.12
N GLU A 261 16.32 7.91 -20.23
CA GLU A 261 15.22 7.77 -21.17
C GLU A 261 14.44 6.48 -20.90
N GLY A 262 13.15 6.49 -21.20
CA GLY A 262 12.31 5.30 -21.06
C GLY A 262 12.19 4.85 -19.61
N VAL A 263 11.99 5.80 -18.68
CA VAL A 263 11.84 5.49 -17.26
C VAL A 263 10.63 6.17 -16.65
N ASN A 264 9.91 5.41 -15.84
CA ASN A 264 8.84 5.88 -14.96
C ASN A 264 9.32 5.88 -13.51
N HIS A 265 8.82 6.85 -12.75
CA HIS A 265 8.86 6.79 -11.31
C HIS A 265 7.55 6.17 -10.82
N PHE A 266 7.53 5.46 -9.68
CA PHE A 266 6.28 4.86 -9.14
C PHE A 266 5.13 5.87 -9.00
N MET A 267 5.47 7.16 -8.82
CA MET A 267 4.48 8.23 -8.70
C MET A 267 3.88 8.66 -10.04
N SER A 268 4.59 8.53 -11.16
CA SER A 268 4.14 9.09 -12.45
C SER A 268 2.99 8.31 -13.08
N GLN A 269 2.76 7.07 -12.64
CA GLN A 269 1.68 6.21 -13.14
C GLN A 269 0.32 6.54 -12.52
N TYR A 270 0.28 6.93 -11.24
CA TYR A 270 -0.97 7.06 -10.49
C TYR A 270 -1.29 8.49 -10.03
N ASN A 271 -0.33 9.42 -10.18
CA ASN A 271 -0.48 10.82 -9.79
C ASN A 271 -0.43 11.70 -11.03
N GLU A 272 -1.33 12.67 -11.16
CA GLU A 272 -1.56 13.43 -12.40
C GLU A 272 -0.38 14.29 -12.87
N GLY A 273 0.55 14.63 -11.96
CA GLY A 273 1.68 15.52 -12.24
C GLY A 273 1.25 16.96 -12.55
N GLU A 274 2.21 17.87 -12.50
CA GLU A 274 1.98 19.28 -12.79
C GLU A 274 2.15 19.57 -14.29
N GLY A 275 1.22 20.31 -14.89
CA GLY A 275 1.29 20.73 -16.29
C GLY A 275 2.15 21.98 -16.46
N ILE A 276 3.46 21.81 -16.65
CA ILE A 276 4.43 22.90 -16.83
C ILE A 276 5.48 22.52 -17.88
N LYS A 277 6.26 23.47 -18.38
CA LYS A 277 7.34 23.15 -19.33
C LYS A 277 8.45 22.36 -18.64
N GLU A 278 9.13 21.49 -19.39
CA GLU A 278 10.26 20.69 -18.91
C GLU A 278 11.36 21.54 -18.24
N SER A 279 11.65 22.72 -18.79
CA SER A 279 12.63 23.65 -18.20
C SER A 279 12.15 24.32 -16.91
N ASP A 280 10.84 24.55 -16.76
CA ASP A 280 10.24 25.05 -15.52
C ASP A 280 10.30 23.96 -14.43
N CYS A 281 10.03 22.71 -14.80
CA CYS A 281 10.16 21.53 -13.93
C CYS A 281 11.59 21.40 -13.38
N GLY A 282 12.60 21.51 -14.26
CA GLY A 282 14.01 21.50 -13.86
C GLY A 282 14.38 22.67 -12.95
N ARG A 283 13.85 23.89 -13.21
CA ARG A 283 14.06 25.04 -12.33
C ARG A 283 13.47 24.83 -10.94
N LYS A 284 12.26 24.27 -10.83
CA LYS A 284 11.65 23.91 -9.53
C LYS A 284 12.48 22.93 -8.73
N CYS A 285 12.93 21.84 -9.36
CA CYS A 285 13.81 20.87 -8.69
C CYS A 285 15.15 21.49 -8.29
N THR A 286 15.70 22.40 -9.10
CA THR A 286 16.98 23.07 -8.82
C THR A 286 16.86 24.01 -7.60
N SER A 287 15.73 24.68 -7.43
CA SER A 287 15.47 25.55 -6.28
C SER A 287 15.10 24.81 -4.99
N ASP A 288 14.72 23.54 -5.07
CA ASP A 288 14.36 22.71 -3.92
C ASP A 288 15.54 21.81 -3.51
N CYS A 289 16.08 22.06 -2.32
CA CYS A 289 17.18 21.27 -1.74
C CYS A 289 16.79 19.82 -1.42
N LYS A 290 15.50 19.52 -1.27
CA LYS A 290 15.02 18.15 -1.04
C LYS A 290 14.87 17.37 -2.34
N CYS A 291 14.77 18.06 -3.48
CA CYS A 291 14.62 17.41 -4.76
C CYS A 291 15.90 16.65 -5.13
N LEU A 292 15.75 15.36 -5.41
CA LEU A 292 16.80 14.46 -5.88
C LEU A 292 16.81 14.32 -7.40
N GLY A 293 15.68 14.58 -8.03
CA GLY A 293 15.49 14.57 -9.48
C GLY A 293 14.05 14.91 -9.85
N TYR A 294 13.79 15.00 -11.15
CA TYR A 294 12.44 15.18 -11.65
C TYR A 294 12.15 14.25 -12.82
N PHE A 295 10.90 13.88 -12.96
CA PHE A 295 10.41 13.04 -14.05
C PHE A 295 9.48 13.87 -14.93
N TYR A 296 9.56 13.65 -16.23
CA TYR A 296 8.79 14.41 -17.20
C TYR A 296 8.27 13.49 -18.30
N HIS A 297 6.97 13.54 -18.56
CA HIS A 297 6.35 12.87 -19.71
C HIS A 297 6.13 13.91 -20.79
N ARG A 298 6.93 13.85 -21.86
CA ARG A 298 6.96 14.92 -22.88
C ARG A 298 5.66 15.05 -23.67
N GLU A 299 5.03 13.92 -23.98
CA GLU A 299 3.78 13.86 -24.76
C GLU A 299 2.64 14.59 -24.07
N THR A 300 2.53 14.46 -22.74
CA THR A 300 1.47 15.08 -21.93
C THR A 300 1.91 16.36 -21.23
N SER A 301 3.18 16.74 -21.36
CA SER A 301 3.80 17.88 -20.67
C SER A 301 3.56 17.87 -19.15
N LYS A 302 3.73 16.70 -18.54
CA LYS A 302 3.55 16.50 -17.10
C LYS A 302 4.87 16.35 -16.38
N CYS A 303 4.99 17.01 -15.23
CA CYS A 303 6.16 17.07 -14.36
C CYS A 303 5.89 16.46 -12.99
N TRP A 304 6.86 15.71 -12.46
CA TRP A 304 6.87 15.21 -11.08
C TRP A 304 8.23 15.50 -10.43
N ILE A 305 8.19 16.14 -9.26
CA ILE A 305 9.37 16.40 -8.43
C ILE A 305 9.58 15.22 -7.49
N ALA A 306 10.76 14.62 -7.51
CA ALA A 306 11.10 13.46 -6.70
C ALA A 306 12.08 13.84 -5.59
N ASN A 307 11.63 13.79 -4.35
CA ASN A 307 12.48 13.94 -3.15
C ASN A 307 13.11 12.62 -2.69
N GLU A 308 12.64 11.52 -3.27
CA GLU A 308 13.15 10.16 -3.12
C GLU A 308 13.04 9.52 -4.50
N LEU A 309 14.06 8.76 -4.94
CA LEU A 309 14.10 8.19 -6.30
C LEU A 309 13.54 6.77 -6.36
N LYS A 310 13.86 5.96 -5.35
CA LYS A 310 13.30 4.61 -5.16
C LYS A 310 13.47 3.75 -6.42
N THR A 311 12.55 2.83 -6.67
CA THR A 311 12.53 2.01 -7.88
C THR A 311 12.09 2.84 -9.08
N LEU A 312 12.88 2.79 -10.15
CA LEU A 312 12.53 3.33 -11.45
C LEU A 312 12.11 2.18 -12.37
N ALA A 313 10.89 2.22 -12.89
CA ALA A 313 10.40 1.22 -13.81
C ALA A 313 10.79 1.59 -15.24
N LYS A 314 11.46 0.69 -15.95
CA LYS A 314 11.76 0.89 -17.37
C LYS A 314 10.47 0.82 -18.19
N THR A 315 10.36 1.66 -19.20
CA THR A 315 9.24 1.70 -20.15
C THR A 315 9.75 1.81 -21.58
N SER A 316 9.00 1.27 -22.52
CA SER A 316 9.28 1.40 -23.95
C SER A 316 9.04 2.82 -24.47
N ASN A 317 8.30 3.66 -23.74
CA ASN A 317 8.06 5.05 -24.15
C ASN A 317 9.28 5.93 -23.82
N SER A 318 10.12 6.17 -24.82
CA SER A 318 11.32 7.02 -24.69
C SER A 318 11.02 8.49 -24.39
N SER A 319 9.76 8.94 -24.54
CA SER A 319 9.32 10.29 -24.19
C SER A 319 9.18 10.50 -22.67
N HIS A 320 9.15 9.42 -21.90
CA HIS A 320 9.19 9.43 -20.44
C HIS A 320 10.64 9.50 -19.99
N VAL A 321 11.01 10.61 -19.36
CA VAL A 321 12.41 10.92 -19.03
C VAL A 321 12.56 11.25 -17.55
N GLY A 322 13.63 10.75 -16.95
CA GLY A 322 14.08 11.10 -15.61
C GLY A 322 15.35 11.94 -15.66
N TYR A 323 15.39 13.00 -14.86
CA TYR A 323 16.55 13.87 -14.70
C TYR A 323 17.02 13.81 -13.26
N ILE A 324 18.16 13.18 -13.02
CA ILE A 324 18.64 12.86 -11.69
C ILE A 324 19.82 13.77 -11.34
N LYS A 325 19.80 14.37 -10.15
CA LYS A 325 20.93 15.19 -9.68
C LYS A 325 22.15 14.30 -9.44
N ALA A 326 23.31 14.76 -9.88
CA ALA A 326 24.60 14.15 -9.60
C ALA A 326 25.66 15.21 -9.29
N PRO A 327 26.63 14.92 -8.41
CA PRO A 327 27.67 15.88 -8.08
C PRO A 327 28.58 16.17 -9.28
N ASN A 328 29.00 17.42 -9.42
CA ASN A 328 29.95 17.87 -10.43
C ASN A 328 31.38 17.50 -10.02
N LYS A 329 31.72 16.20 -10.16
CA LYS A 329 32.99 15.57 -9.72
C LYS A 329 33.22 15.54 -8.21
#